data_AF-A0A7R9YJP2-F1
#
_entry.id   AF-A0A7R9YJP2-F1
#
_cell.length_a   1.000
_cell.length_b   1.000
_cell.length_c   1.000
_cell.angle_alpha   90.00
_cell.angle_beta   90.00
_cell.angle_gamma   90.00
#
_symmetry.space_group_name_H-M   'P 1'
#
loop_
_entity.id
_entity.type
_entity.pdbx_description
1 polymer ?
#
loop_
_entity_poly.entity_id
_entity_poly.type
_entity_poly.pdbx_seq_one_letter_code
_entity_poly.pdbx_strand_id
1 'polypeptide(L)'
;RRSSPPHVVAQTVWKPRAGAEPFTDTREPFFALANYIGVFGEAHNTKPNDGEPEKVPMTAAVTMGRAPEKIAMTAPVQTGEATAAGEGARFMRFMLPSTYTLATAPRPTNPAVQ
;
A
#
# COMPACT_ATOMS: atom_id res chain seq x y z
N ARG A 1 21.99 -6.20 -8.50
CA ARG A 1 20.59 -6.53 -8.13
C ARG A 1 20.24 -5.75 -6.87
N ARG A 2 19.31 -4.79 -6.91
CA ARG A 2 18.79 -4.13 -5.71
C ARG A 2 17.85 -5.11 -5.02
N SER A 3 18.34 -5.84 -4.03
CA SER A 3 17.49 -6.61 -3.11
C SER A 3 17.08 -5.65 -2.00
N SER A 4 15.79 -5.29 -1.94
CA SER A 4 15.28 -4.51 -0.82
C SER A 4 15.31 -5.38 0.44
N PRO A 5 15.74 -4.84 1.60
CA PRO A 5 15.67 -5.56 2.86
C PRO A 5 14.21 -5.97 3.17
N PRO A 6 13.99 -7.04 3.95
CA PRO A 6 12.65 -7.47 4.32
C PRO A 6 11.89 -6.33 4.99
N HIS A 7 10.68 -6.07 4.52
CA HIS A 7 9.79 -5.03 5.02
C HIS A 7 8.36 -5.55 5.02
N VAL A 8 7.55 -5.06 5.96
CA VAL A 8 6.11 -5.35 5.98
C VAL A 8 5.41 -4.43 4.99
N VAL A 9 4.39 -4.96 4.32
CA VAL A 9 3.55 -4.22 3.38
C VAL A 9 2.08 -4.37 3.78
N ALA A 10 1.28 -3.36 3.48
CA ALA A 10 -0.17 -3.47 3.41
C ALA A 10 -0.55 -3.54 1.93
N GLN A 11 -1.36 -4.51 1.52
CA GLN A 11 -1.67 -4.80 0.13
C GLN A 11 -3.16 -4.96 -0.12
N THR A 12 -3.64 -4.45 -1.25
CA THR A 12 -4.94 -4.79 -1.82
C THR A 12 -4.77 -5.56 -3.12
N VAL A 13 -5.73 -6.42 -3.44
CA VAL A 13 -5.78 -7.17 -4.70
C VAL A 13 -7.14 -6.98 -5.32
N TRP A 14 -7.19 -6.70 -6.62
CA TRP A 14 -8.43 -6.53 -7.37
C TRP A 14 -8.34 -7.13 -8.76
N LYS A 15 -9.49 -7.37 -9.38
CA LYS A 15 -9.60 -7.70 -10.80
C LYS A 15 -10.16 -6.50 -11.55
N PRO A 16 -9.39 -5.86 -12.43
CA PRO A 16 -9.90 -4.84 -13.35
C PRO A 16 -10.92 -5.42 -14.32
N ARG A 17 -11.69 -4.54 -14.96
CA ARG A 17 -12.57 -4.95 -16.07
C ARG A 17 -11.77 -5.57 -17.22
N ALA A 18 -12.38 -6.49 -17.96
CA ALA A 18 -11.75 -7.11 -19.12
C ALA A 18 -11.36 -6.03 -20.15
N GLY A 19 -10.12 -6.11 -20.66
CA GLY A 19 -9.56 -5.10 -21.57
C GLY A 19 -9.17 -3.77 -20.91
N ALA A 20 -9.17 -3.68 -19.58
CA ALA A 20 -8.69 -2.48 -18.89
C ALA A 20 -7.18 -2.29 -19.07
N GLU A 21 -6.81 -1.11 -19.58
CA GLU A 21 -5.43 -0.66 -19.66
C GLU A 21 -4.70 -0.74 -18.29
N PRO A 22 -3.36 -0.77 -18.27
CA PRO A 22 -2.60 -0.62 -17.04
C PRO A 22 -3.04 0.62 -16.25
N PHE A 23 -3.13 0.48 -14.93
CA PHE A 23 -3.49 1.56 -13.98
C PHE A 23 -4.93 2.12 -14.05
N THR A 24 -5.84 1.51 -14.82
CA THR A 24 -7.29 1.77 -14.65
C THR A 24 -7.88 0.98 -13.47
N ASP A 25 -9.08 1.38 -13.03
CA ASP A 25 -9.79 0.76 -11.90
C ASP A 25 -8.96 0.79 -10.59
N THR A 26 -8.09 1.78 -10.44
CA THR A 26 -7.15 1.95 -9.31
C THR A 26 -7.72 2.77 -8.16
N ARG A 27 -8.86 3.44 -8.37
CA ARG A 27 -9.44 4.35 -7.37
C ARG A 27 -9.78 3.62 -6.08
N GLU A 28 -10.62 2.60 -6.13
CA GLU A 28 -11.03 1.84 -4.95
C GLU A 28 -9.86 1.20 -4.19
N PRO A 29 -8.93 0.45 -4.83
CA PRO A 29 -7.80 -0.13 -4.12
C PRO A 29 -6.86 0.93 -3.52
N PHE A 30 -6.72 2.10 -4.16
CA PHE A 30 -5.97 3.22 -3.60
C PHE A 30 -6.65 3.78 -2.34
N PHE A 31 -7.95 4.07 -2.40
CA PHE A 31 -8.69 4.59 -1.25
C PHE A 31 -8.71 3.59 -0.08
N ALA A 32 -8.74 2.29 -0.35
CA ALA A 32 -8.63 1.28 0.69
C ALA A 32 -7.29 1.37 1.46
N LEU A 33 -6.16 1.48 0.75
CA LEU A 33 -4.85 1.68 1.39
C LEU A 33 -4.71 3.06 2.06
N ALA A 34 -5.27 4.11 1.46
CA ALA A 34 -5.23 5.45 2.02
C ALA A 34 -6.06 5.56 3.32
N ASN A 35 -7.21 4.88 3.40
CA ASN A 35 -7.97 4.76 4.64
C ASN A 35 -7.19 3.94 5.69
N TYR A 36 -6.54 2.85 5.28
CA TYR A 36 -5.72 2.03 6.18
C TYR A 36 -4.64 2.87 6.89
N ILE A 37 -3.94 3.78 6.19
CA ILE A 37 -2.90 4.62 6.82
C ILE A 37 -3.44 5.90 7.48
N GLY A 38 -4.74 6.20 7.32
CA GLY A 38 -5.38 7.39 7.90
C GLY A 38 -5.16 8.70 7.14
N VAL A 39 -5.05 8.67 5.80
CA VAL A 39 -4.91 9.88 4.97
C VAL A 39 -6.09 10.83 5.14
N PHE A 40 -7.29 10.29 5.31
CA PHE A 40 -8.55 11.05 5.31
C PHE A 40 -9.11 11.33 6.71
N GLY A 41 -8.37 11.02 7.78
CA GLY A 41 -8.88 11.16 9.15
C GLY A 41 -8.40 10.03 10.06
N GLU A 42 -9.31 9.38 10.75
CA GLU A 42 -9.02 8.18 11.53
C GLU A 42 -8.50 7.05 10.63
N ALA A 43 -7.53 6.26 11.12
CA ALA A 43 -6.98 5.15 10.36
C ALA A 43 -7.90 3.93 10.45
N HIS A 44 -8.17 3.27 9.32
CA HIS A 44 -9.00 2.07 9.27
C HIS A 44 -8.14 0.83 9.52
N ASN A 45 -7.53 0.81 10.70
CA ASN A 45 -6.67 -0.27 11.16
C ASN A 45 -6.77 -0.42 12.68
N THR A 46 -6.13 -1.46 13.21
CA THR A 46 -6.18 -1.81 14.63
C THR A 46 -4.81 -2.27 15.09
N LYS A 47 -4.21 -1.55 16.05
CA LYS A 47 -2.94 -1.96 16.67
C LYS A 47 -3.08 -3.30 17.38
N PRO A 48 -2.08 -4.20 17.29
CA PRO A 48 -2.14 -5.50 17.96
C PRO A 48 -2.20 -5.45 19.49
N ASN A 49 -1.71 -4.38 20.11
CA ASN A 49 -1.51 -4.33 21.57
C ASN A 49 -2.69 -3.77 22.35
N ASP A 50 -3.37 -2.74 21.82
CA ASP A 50 -4.42 -2.01 22.53
C ASP A 50 -5.74 -1.94 21.74
N GLY A 51 -5.76 -2.41 20.49
CA GLY A 51 -6.97 -2.39 19.66
C GLY A 51 -7.33 -1.01 19.11
N GLU A 52 -6.47 0.00 19.29
CA GLU A 52 -6.76 1.34 18.83
C GLU A 52 -6.29 1.58 17.38
N PRO A 53 -6.96 2.47 16.63
CA PRO A 53 -6.46 2.98 15.35
C PRO A 53 -5.10 3.67 15.48
N GLU A 54 -4.22 3.45 14.52
CA GLU A 54 -2.93 4.14 14.43
C GLU A 54 -2.69 4.69 13.03
N LYS A 55 -2.37 5.98 12.94
CA LYS A 55 -1.92 6.57 11.67
C LYS A 55 -0.55 6.03 11.31
N VAL A 56 -0.46 5.40 10.15
CA VAL A 56 0.82 4.92 9.62
C VAL A 56 1.46 6.05 8.80
N PRO A 57 2.66 6.54 9.17
CA PRO A 57 3.32 7.58 8.40
C PRO A 57 3.69 7.07 7.00
N MET A 58 3.49 7.91 5.99
CA MET A 58 3.89 7.62 4.60
C MET A 58 5.42 7.43 4.50
N THR A 59 5.90 6.34 3.89
CA THR A 59 7.35 6.05 3.78
C THR A 59 7.84 6.03 2.34
N ALA A 60 8.00 7.21 1.73
CA ALA A 60 8.62 7.29 0.41
C ALA A 60 10.07 6.78 0.44
N ALA A 61 10.43 5.85 -0.46
CA ALA A 61 11.82 5.64 -0.82
C ALA A 61 12.25 6.77 -1.76
N VAL A 62 12.63 7.93 -1.21
CA VAL A 62 13.18 9.01 -2.02
C VAL A 62 14.65 8.69 -2.32
N THR A 63 14.90 7.93 -3.39
CA THR A 63 16.24 7.89 -3.99
C THR A 63 16.34 9.04 -4.97
N MET A 64 16.94 10.15 -4.53
CA MET A 64 17.22 11.34 -5.35
C MET A 64 18.29 11.02 -6.41
N GLY A 65 17.87 10.50 -7.56
CA GLY A 65 18.67 10.46 -8.78
C GLY A 65 18.45 11.74 -9.60
N ARG A 66 19.23 12.79 -9.30
CA ARG A 66 19.55 13.99 -10.12
C ARG A 66 18.46 14.49 -11.11
N ALA A 67 17.61 15.40 -10.65
CA ALA A 67 17.21 16.69 -11.27
C ALA A 67 15.90 17.21 -10.62
N PRO A 68 15.72 18.52 -10.41
CA PRO A 68 14.52 19.08 -9.80
C PRO A 68 13.43 19.25 -10.87
N GLU A 69 12.88 18.14 -11.35
CA GLU A 69 11.55 18.19 -11.96
C GLU A 69 10.52 18.02 -10.84
N LYS A 70 9.36 18.65 -11.01
CA LYS A 70 8.28 18.69 -10.03
C LYS A 70 7.75 17.26 -9.83
N ILE A 71 8.42 16.45 -8.99
CA ILE A 71 8.00 15.08 -8.69
C ILE A 71 6.69 15.21 -7.92
N ALA A 72 5.59 14.94 -8.61
CA ALA A 72 4.29 14.74 -8.01
C ALA A 72 4.46 13.78 -6.82
N MET A 73 3.87 14.15 -5.68
CA MET A 73 3.91 13.43 -4.40
C MET A 73 3.55 11.95 -4.56
N THR A 74 4.51 11.11 -4.93
CA THR A 74 4.32 9.68 -5.09
C THR A 74 4.77 9.02 -3.80
N ALA A 75 3.80 8.90 -2.87
CA ALA A 75 3.87 7.95 -1.78
C ALA A 75 4.26 6.55 -2.33
N PRO A 76 4.94 5.68 -1.57
CA PRO A 76 5.60 4.44 -1.99
C PRO A 76 4.62 3.30 -2.37
N VAL A 77 3.66 3.59 -3.25
CA VAL A 77 2.65 2.65 -3.69
C VAL A 77 3.21 1.88 -4.88
N GLN A 78 3.30 0.56 -4.75
CA GLN A 78 3.68 -0.33 -5.83
C GLN A 78 2.45 -1.03 -6.38
N THR A 79 2.34 -1.11 -7.70
CA THR A 79 1.27 -1.84 -8.39
C THR A 79 1.90 -2.91 -9.28
N GLY A 80 1.26 -4.07 -9.40
CA GLY A 80 1.71 -5.15 -10.26
C GLY A 80 0.66 -6.23 -10.46
N GLU A 81 1.03 -7.28 -11.19
CA GLU A 81 0.15 -8.44 -11.43
C GLU A 81 0.15 -9.39 -10.22
N ALA A 82 -1.04 -9.83 -9.83
CA ALA A 82 -1.26 -10.75 -8.73
C ALA A 82 -1.64 -12.13 -9.27
N THR A 83 -0.73 -12.77 -10.00
CA THR A 83 -0.99 -14.04 -10.71
C THR A 83 -1.50 -15.16 -9.79
N ALA A 84 -1.08 -15.16 -8.52
CA ALA A 84 -1.56 -16.09 -7.49
C ALA A 84 -3.05 -15.89 -7.12
N ALA A 85 -3.64 -14.73 -7.39
CA ALA A 85 -5.06 -14.42 -7.17
C ALA A 85 -5.92 -14.65 -8.44
N GLY A 86 -5.34 -15.26 -9.46
CA GLY A 86 -5.98 -15.59 -10.74
C GLY A 86 -5.59 -14.65 -11.88
N GLU A 87 -5.87 -15.11 -13.10
CA GLU A 87 -5.55 -14.37 -14.32
C GLU A 87 -6.19 -12.98 -14.32
N GLY A 88 -5.42 -11.97 -14.75
CA GLY A 88 -5.83 -10.57 -14.81
C GLY A 88 -5.91 -9.86 -13.46
N ALA A 89 -5.68 -10.53 -12.32
CA ALA A 89 -5.65 -9.87 -11.01
C ALA A 89 -4.44 -8.93 -10.88
N ARG A 90 -4.63 -7.83 -10.18
CA ARG A 90 -3.62 -6.81 -9.88
C ARG A 90 -3.52 -6.60 -8.38
N PHE A 91 -2.34 -6.26 -7.89
CA PHE A 91 -2.12 -5.83 -6.51
C PHE A 91 -1.68 -4.38 -6.45
N MET A 92 -1.97 -3.73 -5.33
CA MET A 92 -1.44 -2.44 -4.95
C MET A 92 -0.94 -2.58 -3.52
N ARG A 93 0.29 -2.17 -3.24
CA ARG A 93 0.86 -2.29 -1.91
C ARG A 93 1.57 -1.03 -1.47
N PHE A 94 1.45 -0.76 -0.18
CA PHE A 94 2.12 0.30 0.53
C PHE A 94 3.16 -0.32 1.47
N MET A 95 4.39 0.18 1.42
CA MET A 95 5.45 -0.28 2.33
C MET A 95 5.29 0.38 3.70
N LEU A 96 5.30 -0.40 4.78
CA LEU A 96 5.29 0.16 6.12
C LEU A 96 6.69 0.69 6.49
N PRO A 97 6.77 1.67 7.41
CA PRO A 97 8.04 2.03 8.05
C PRO A 97 8.81 0.82 8.58
N SER A 98 10.14 0.90 8.55
CA SER A 98 11.03 -0.17 9.01
C SER A 98 10.91 -0.49 10.50
N THR A 99 10.23 0.37 11.28
CA THR A 99 9.89 0.12 12.69
C THR A 99 8.78 -0.93 12.83
N TYR A 100 8.00 -1.18 11.78
CA TYR A 100 6.96 -2.20 11.79
C TYR A 100 7.53 -3.58 11.46
N THR A 101 7.09 -4.54 12.26
CA THR A 101 7.33 -5.97 12.07
C THR A 101 5.98 -6.65 11.85
N LEU A 102 5.97 -7.92 11.43
CA LEU A 102 4.72 -8.66 11.27
C LEU A 102 3.90 -8.72 12.57
N ALA A 103 4.56 -8.67 13.73
CA ALA A 103 3.90 -8.69 15.03
C ALA A 103 3.34 -7.33 15.46
N THR A 104 3.90 -6.23 14.95
CA THR A 104 3.56 -4.87 15.39
C THR A 104 2.76 -4.08 14.36
N ALA A 105 2.71 -4.55 13.10
CA ALA A 105 1.93 -3.91 12.04
C ALA A 105 0.43 -3.86 12.42
N PRO A 106 -0.22 -2.68 12.30
CA PRO A 106 -1.64 -2.57 12.58
C PRO A 106 -2.41 -3.35 11.53
N ARG A 107 -3.42 -4.09 11.99
CA ARG A 107 -4.22 -4.95 11.14
C ARG A 107 -5.29 -4.11 10.44
N PRO A 108 -5.49 -4.25 9.13
CA PRO A 108 -6.54 -3.53 8.44
C PRO A 108 -7.93 -3.96 8.93
N THR A 109 -8.86 -3.01 9.01
CA THR A 109 -10.28 -3.33 9.26
C THR A 109 -11.06 -3.57 7.98
N ASN A 110 -10.50 -3.19 6.83
CA ASN A 110 -11.08 -3.46 5.51
C ASN A 110 -10.57 -4.82 4.98
N PRO A 111 -11.45 -5.79 4.67
CA PRO A 111 -11.03 -7.12 4.19
C PRO A 111 -10.36 -7.11 2.82
N ALA A 112 -10.47 -6.02 2.05
CA ALA A 112 -9.76 -5.86 0.80
C ALA A 112 -8.26 -5.54 0.98
N VAL A 113 -7.85 -5.13 2.19
CA VAL A 113 -6.46 -4.84 2.57
C VAL A 113 -5.92 -6.00 3.42
N GLN A 114 -4.67 -6.39 3.18
CA GLN A 114 -3.98 -7.51 3.84
C GLN A 114 -2.57 -7.11 4.27
#